data_AF-A0A9R1P8S0-F1
#
_entry.id   AF-A0A9R1P8S0-F1
#
_cell.length_a   1.000
_cell.length_b   1.000
_cell.length_c   1.000
_cell.angle_alpha   90.00
_cell.angle_beta   90.00
_cell.angle_gamma   90.00
#
_symmetry.space_group_name_H-M   'P 1'
#
loop_
_entity.id
_entity.type
_entity.pdbx_description
1 polymer ?
#
loop_
_entity_poly.entity_id
_entity_poly.type
_entity_poly.pdbx_seq_one_letter_code
_entity_poly.pdbx_strand_id
1 'polypeptide(L)'
;MAWIWMLSVAGAVLLWAVSLGRILSSPAPYSLPPSPRFLPPLGDRRSRNVLLVLAHPDDESMFFTPTILFLKSKGHSIHVLCMSLGNADGLGDTRKEELYDACATLKIPAEQVSVLDHQKLQDGFHQKWDHGLLAELTMEQIQLWDIDTVMTSSQSSHEPLTIMY
;
A
#
# COMPACT_ATOMS: atom_id res chain seq x y z
N MET A 1 -15.36 -49.14 -17.88
CA MET A 1 -14.16 -48.58 -17.22
C MET A 1 -13.91 -47.11 -17.57
N ALA A 2 -13.91 -46.72 -18.86
CA ALA A 2 -13.69 -45.30 -19.24
C ALA A 2 -14.81 -44.32 -18.82
N TRP A 3 -16.06 -44.79 -18.69
CA TRP A 3 -17.21 -43.94 -18.35
C TRP A 3 -17.14 -43.37 -16.91
N ILE A 4 -16.49 -44.07 -15.98
CA ILE A 4 -16.29 -43.61 -14.59
C ILE A 4 -15.35 -42.40 -14.56
N TRP A 5 -14.30 -42.43 -15.37
CA TRP A 5 -13.35 -41.33 -15.52
C TRP A 5 -14.01 -40.12 -16.19
N MET A 6 -14.87 -40.34 -17.20
CA MET A 6 -15.60 -39.25 -17.84
C MET A 6 -16.58 -38.55 -16.88
N LEU A 7 -17.28 -39.31 -16.03
CA LEU A 7 -18.17 -38.74 -15.00
C LEU A 7 -17.40 -37.94 -13.94
N SER A 8 -16.21 -38.42 -13.55
CA SER A 8 -15.36 -37.75 -12.58
C SER A 8 -14.81 -36.43 -13.12
N VAL A 9 -14.35 -36.41 -14.37
CA VAL A 9 -13.87 -35.20 -15.06
C VAL A 9 -15.01 -34.19 -15.25
N ALA A 10 -16.18 -34.65 -15.73
CA ALA A 10 -17.34 -33.78 -15.87
C ALA A 10 -17.77 -33.16 -14.53
N GLY A 11 -17.76 -33.94 -13.45
CA GLY A 11 -18.03 -33.45 -12.10
C GLY A 11 -17.03 -32.39 -11.63
N ALA A 12 -15.72 -32.61 -11.86
CA ALA A 12 -14.68 -31.65 -11.49
C ALA A 12 -14.80 -30.32 -12.27
N VAL A 13 -15.08 -30.40 -13.58
CA VAL A 13 -15.31 -29.21 -14.41
C VAL A 13 -16.55 -28.44 -13.95
N LEU A 14 -17.63 -29.16 -13.60
CA LEU A 14 -18.86 -28.52 -13.12
C LEU A 14 -18.65 -27.86 -11.74
N LEU A 15 -17.93 -28.51 -10.82
CA LEU A 15 -17.56 -27.92 -9.53
C LEU A 15 -16.67 -26.69 -9.71
N TRP A 16 -15.71 -26.73 -10.62
CA TRP A 16 -14.85 -25.59 -10.93
C TRP A 16 -15.65 -24.42 -11.54
N ALA A 17 -16.53 -24.70 -12.50
CA ALA A 17 -17.38 -23.69 -13.13
C ALA A 17 -18.36 -23.05 -12.14
N VAL A 18 -18.96 -23.84 -11.23
CA VAL A 18 -19.83 -23.32 -10.17
C VAL A 18 -19.02 -22.48 -9.17
N SER A 19 -17.83 -22.93 -8.78
CA SER A 19 -16.95 -22.17 -7.89
C SER A 19 -16.54 -20.84 -8.52
N LEU A 20 -16.14 -20.85 -9.79
CA LEU A 20 -15.77 -19.66 -10.55
C LEU A 20 -16.96 -18.72 -10.74
N GLY A 21 -18.14 -19.26 -11.04
CA GLY A 21 -19.38 -18.49 -11.16
C GLY A 21 -19.75 -17.79 -9.86
N ARG A 22 -19.53 -18.43 -8.69
CA ARG A 22 -19.74 -17.80 -7.38
C ARG A 22 -18.72 -16.70 -7.10
N ILE A 23 -17.47 -16.83 -7.54
CA ILE A 23 -16.45 -15.78 -7.40
C ILE A 23 -16.80 -14.58 -8.29
N LEU A 24 -17.16 -14.83 -9.55
CA LEU A 24 -17.52 -13.79 -10.53
C LEU A 24 -18.85 -13.09 -10.23
N SER A 25 -19.80 -13.81 -9.62
CA SER A 25 -21.15 -13.28 -9.30
C SER A 25 -21.27 -12.77 -7.87
N SER A 26 -20.23 -12.92 -7.04
CA SER A 26 -20.23 -12.33 -5.70
C SER A 26 -20.01 -10.82 -5.84
N PRO A 27 -20.94 -9.98 -5.36
CA PRO A 27 -20.73 -8.54 -5.32
C PRO A 27 -19.68 -8.22 -4.26
N ALA A 28 -18.40 -8.26 -4.65
CA ALA A 28 -17.21 -8.00 -3.83
C ALA A 28 -17.09 -8.88 -2.54
N PRO A 29 -15.87 -9.13 -2.03
CA PRO A 29 -15.74 -9.66 -0.69
C PRO A 29 -16.23 -8.57 0.28
N TYR A 30 -17.41 -8.81 0.87
CA TYR A 30 -17.78 -8.20 2.14
C TYR A 30 -16.83 -8.75 3.22
N SER A 31 -15.63 -8.22 3.24
CA SER A 31 -14.67 -8.35 4.34
C SER A 31 -14.21 -6.96 4.78
N LEU A 32 -15.09 -5.96 4.66
CA LEU A 32 -15.04 -4.79 5.51
C LEU A 32 -16.09 -5.03 6.60
N PRO A 33 -15.69 -5.31 7.86
CA PRO A 33 -16.65 -5.23 8.95
C PRO A 33 -17.29 -3.83 8.95
N PRO A 34 -18.58 -3.70 9.29
CA PRO A 34 -19.19 -2.40 9.48
C PRO A 34 -18.51 -1.70 10.65
N SER A 35 -17.51 -0.88 10.33
CA SER A 35 -16.73 -0.01 11.21
C SER A 35 -16.06 -0.73 12.40
N PRO A 36 -14.72 -0.72 12.52
CA PRO A 36 -14.13 -1.02 13.82
C PRO A 36 -14.59 0.07 14.80
N ARG A 37 -15.48 -0.28 15.72
CA ARG A 37 -15.81 0.52 16.91
C ARG A 37 -14.61 0.53 17.88
N PHE A 38 -13.44 0.92 17.38
CA PHE A 38 -12.21 0.87 18.16
C PHE A 38 -11.84 2.19 18.80
N LEU A 39 -12.64 3.26 18.68
CA LEU A 39 -12.25 4.52 19.29
C LEU A 39 -13.40 5.29 19.94
N PRO A 40 -13.25 5.65 21.24
CA PRO A 40 -14.07 6.71 21.83
C PRO A 40 -13.83 8.03 21.09
N PRO A 41 -14.78 8.98 21.12
CA PRO A 41 -14.59 10.30 20.52
C PRO A 41 -13.63 11.09 21.40
N LEU A 42 -12.32 11.01 21.11
CA LEU A 42 -11.31 11.76 21.84
C LEU A 42 -10.86 12.99 21.05
N GLY A 43 -11.55 14.10 21.31
CA GLY A 43 -10.88 15.30 21.82
C GLY A 43 -10.00 16.18 20.92
N ASP A 44 -9.65 15.80 19.69
CA ASP A 44 -8.97 16.73 18.77
C ASP A 44 -9.48 16.55 17.33
N ARG A 45 -10.29 17.50 16.85
CA ARG A 45 -10.97 17.49 15.54
C ARG A 45 -10.12 18.08 14.42
N ARG A 46 -8.79 18.18 14.59
CA ARG A 46 -7.93 18.70 13.54
C ARG A 46 -7.59 17.59 12.55
N SER A 47 -8.07 17.75 11.32
CA SER A 47 -7.51 17.03 10.17
C SER A 47 -6.01 17.33 10.14
N ARG A 48 -5.21 16.29 9.93
CA ARG A 48 -3.76 16.38 9.85
C ARG A 48 -3.30 15.85 8.50
N ASN A 49 -2.21 16.37 8.00
CA ASN A 49 -1.52 15.87 6.83
C ASN A 49 -0.47 14.85 7.27
N VAL A 50 -0.65 13.61 6.87
CA VAL A 50 0.26 12.51 7.22
C VAL A 50 1.02 12.08 5.97
N LEU A 51 2.34 12.04 6.05
CA LEU A 51 3.21 11.55 4.98
C LEU A 51 3.64 10.12 5.27
N LEU A 52 3.39 9.21 4.34
CA LEU A 52 3.96 7.87 4.31
C LEU A 52 5.20 7.88 3.43
N VAL A 53 6.36 7.60 4.03
CA VAL A 53 7.62 7.44 3.32
C VAL A 53 7.89 5.94 3.13
N LEU A 54 7.84 5.52 1.88
CA LEU A 54 7.98 4.12 1.44
C LEU A 54 9.32 3.93 0.74
N ALA A 55 9.91 2.74 0.89
CA ALA A 55 11.10 2.40 0.15
C ALA A 55 10.73 1.92 -1.26
N HIS A 56 9.73 1.05 -1.38
CA HIS A 56 9.34 0.44 -2.65
C HIS A 56 7.82 0.49 -2.90
N PRO A 57 7.39 0.39 -4.18
CA PRO A 57 5.98 0.21 -4.50
C PRO A 57 5.53 -1.19 -4.08
N ASP A 58 4.61 -1.28 -3.11
CA ASP A 58 4.07 -2.46 -2.37
C ASP A 58 4.11 -2.26 -0.84
N ASP A 59 5.00 -1.41 -0.33
CA ASP A 59 5.12 -1.13 1.10
C ASP A 59 3.81 -0.55 1.68
N GLU A 60 3.04 0.21 0.89
CA GLU A 60 1.76 0.77 1.32
C GLU A 60 0.75 -0.32 1.64
N SER A 61 0.68 -1.35 0.79
CA SER A 61 -0.28 -2.42 0.90
C SER A 61 0.16 -3.43 1.95
N MET A 62 1.45 -3.74 2.00
CA MET A 62 2.06 -4.69 2.94
C MET A 62 2.05 -4.19 4.38
N PHE A 63 2.43 -2.92 4.63
CA PHE A 63 2.62 -2.40 5.99
C PHE A 63 1.56 -1.40 6.43
N PHE A 64 1.04 -0.59 5.51
CA PHE A 64 0.29 0.61 5.88
C PHE A 64 -1.22 0.55 5.60
N THR A 65 -1.75 -0.45 4.90
CA THR A 65 -3.20 -0.55 4.61
C THR A 65 -4.09 -0.34 5.85
N PRO A 66 -3.88 -1.05 6.99
CA PRO A 66 -4.72 -0.86 8.16
C PRO A 66 -4.62 0.56 8.73
N THR A 67 -3.41 1.13 8.73
CA THR A 67 -3.11 2.48 9.21
C THR A 67 -3.75 3.54 8.32
N ILE A 68 -3.63 3.42 6.99
CA ILE A 68 -4.24 4.32 6.01
C ILE A 68 -5.76 4.35 6.21
N LEU A 69 -6.41 3.18 6.25
CA LEU A 69 -7.86 3.10 6.43
C LEU A 69 -8.30 3.73 7.75
N PHE A 70 -7.55 3.50 8.83
CA PHE A 70 -7.82 4.10 10.12
C PHE A 70 -7.69 5.63 10.08
N LEU A 71 -6.59 6.16 9.55
CA LEU A 71 -6.35 7.61 9.47
C LEU A 71 -7.37 8.31 8.56
N LYS A 72 -7.71 7.71 7.42
CA LYS A 72 -8.78 8.18 6.53
C LYS A 72 -10.13 8.20 7.25
N SER A 73 -10.45 7.19 8.07
CA SER A 73 -11.68 7.17 8.87
C SER A 73 -11.77 8.29 9.91
N LYS A 74 -10.62 8.87 10.28
CA LYS A 74 -10.50 10.05 11.16
C LYS A 74 -10.49 11.38 10.41
N GLY A 75 -10.54 11.35 9.08
CA GLY A 75 -10.52 12.57 8.27
C GLY A 75 -9.13 13.19 8.11
N HIS A 76 -8.06 12.42 8.32
CA HIS A 76 -6.70 12.86 8.00
C HIS A 76 -6.45 12.79 6.48
N SER A 77 -5.63 13.71 5.98
CA SER A 77 -5.11 13.71 4.61
C SER A 77 -3.86 12.84 4.57
N ILE A 78 -3.75 11.96 3.58
CA ILE A 78 -2.61 11.04 3.45
C ILE A 78 -1.85 11.41 2.18
N HIS A 79 -0.55 11.53 2.32
CA HIS A 79 0.41 11.75 1.25
C HIS A 79 1.38 10.57 1.23
N VAL A 80 1.83 10.17 0.05
CA VAL A 80 2.73 9.04 -0.15
C VAL A 80 3.95 9.53 -0.92
N LEU A 81 5.13 9.28 -0.37
CA LEU A 81 6.41 9.44 -1.02
C LEU A 81 7.09 8.07 -1.11
N CYS A 82 7.22 7.54 -2.31
CA CYS A 82 8.00 6.34 -2.57
C CYS A 82 9.38 6.71 -3.08
N MET A 83 10.43 6.25 -2.40
CA MET A 83 11.82 6.65 -2.66
C MET A 83 12.44 6.02 -3.91
N SER A 84 11.85 4.94 -4.42
CA SER A 84 12.34 4.17 -5.56
C SER A 84 11.19 3.63 -6.40
N LEU A 85 11.46 3.36 -7.68
CA LEU A 85 10.56 2.60 -8.56
C LEU A 85 10.49 1.11 -8.21
N GLY A 86 11.36 0.59 -7.33
CA GLY A 86 11.45 -0.85 -7.08
C GLY A 86 11.90 -1.63 -8.33
N ASN A 87 12.76 -1.03 -9.15
CA ASN A 87 13.12 -1.51 -10.49
C ASN A 87 14.23 -2.59 -10.50
N ALA A 88 14.49 -3.27 -9.38
CA ALA A 88 15.54 -4.29 -9.29
C ALA A 88 15.34 -5.42 -10.33
N ASP A 89 14.08 -5.77 -10.61
CA ASP A 89 13.69 -6.80 -11.59
C ASP A 89 13.37 -6.24 -12.99
N GLY A 90 13.58 -4.93 -13.24
CA GLY A 90 13.25 -4.29 -14.50
C GLY A 90 11.75 -3.98 -14.70
N LEU A 91 10.95 -4.02 -13.63
CA LEU A 91 9.50 -3.83 -13.64
C LEU A 91 9.04 -2.48 -13.03
N GLY A 92 9.94 -1.51 -12.89
CA GLY A 92 9.70 -0.28 -12.13
C GLY A 92 8.50 0.53 -12.62
N ASP A 93 8.30 0.65 -13.94
CA ASP A 93 7.14 1.36 -14.50
C ASP A 93 5.82 0.69 -14.15
N THR A 94 5.75 -0.65 -14.27
CA THR A 94 4.57 -1.43 -13.88
C THR A 94 4.31 -1.31 -12.38
N ARG A 95 5.34 -1.46 -11.54
CA ARG A 95 5.21 -1.35 -10.08
C ARG A 95 4.78 0.04 -9.63
N LYS A 96 5.23 1.09 -10.34
CA LYS A 96 4.76 2.46 -10.11
C LYS A 96 3.26 2.56 -10.38
N GLU A 97 2.78 2.06 -11.51
CA GLU A 97 1.34 2.04 -11.85
C GLU A 97 0.54 1.27 -10.80
N GLU A 98 1.01 0.10 -10.38
CA GLU A 98 0.39 -0.71 -9.33
C GLU A 98 0.25 0.06 -8.01
N LEU A 99 1.27 0.83 -7.60
CA LEU A 99 1.20 1.69 -6.41
C LEU A 99 0.17 2.82 -6.57
N TYR A 100 0.06 3.45 -7.74
CA TYR A 100 -0.98 4.45 -7.97
C TYR A 100 -2.38 3.83 -7.88
N ASP A 101 -2.59 2.64 -8.45
CA ASP A 101 -3.86 1.92 -8.39
C ASP A 101 -4.21 1.45 -6.97
N ALA A 102 -3.21 1.00 -6.21
CA ALA A 102 -3.36 0.66 -4.80
C ALA A 102 -3.77 1.90 -3.97
N CYS A 103 -3.09 3.03 -4.17
CA CYS A 103 -3.42 4.30 -3.53
C CYS A 103 -4.83 4.79 -3.89
N ALA A 104 -5.22 4.68 -5.17
CA ALA A 104 -6.57 5.04 -5.63
C ALA A 104 -7.65 4.17 -4.98
N THR A 105 -7.37 2.88 -4.79
CA THR A 105 -8.25 1.94 -4.06
C THR A 105 -8.42 2.38 -2.60
N LEU A 106 -7.34 2.85 -1.97
CA LEU A 106 -7.32 3.40 -0.61
C LEU A 106 -7.84 4.85 -0.50
N LYS A 107 -8.37 5.41 -1.60
CA LYS A 107 -8.92 6.79 -1.68
C LYS A 107 -7.87 7.86 -1.38
N ILE A 108 -6.64 7.64 -1.83
CA ILE A 108 -5.57 8.63 -1.88
C ILE A 108 -5.53 9.18 -3.32
N PRO A 109 -5.78 10.48 -3.54
CA PRO A 109 -5.63 11.15 -4.83
C PRO A 109 -4.21 10.99 -5.40
N ALA A 110 -4.11 10.84 -6.72
CA ALA A 110 -2.82 10.65 -7.39
C ALA A 110 -1.86 11.83 -7.18
N GLU A 111 -2.39 13.05 -7.00
CA GLU A 111 -1.61 14.26 -6.73
C GLU A 111 -0.89 14.20 -5.38
N GLN A 112 -1.38 13.38 -4.45
CA GLN A 112 -0.78 13.15 -3.13
C GLN A 112 0.21 11.97 -3.14
N VAL A 113 0.46 11.34 -4.30
CA VAL A 113 1.36 10.21 -4.45
C VAL A 113 2.51 10.61 -5.36
N SER A 114 3.72 10.58 -4.82
CA SER A 114 4.96 10.83 -5.53
C SER A 114 5.85 9.59 -5.49
N VAL A 115 6.40 9.22 -6.64
CA VAL A 115 7.34 8.10 -6.79
C VAL A 115 8.61 8.64 -7.44
N LEU A 116 9.72 8.52 -6.73
CA LEU A 116 11.01 9.02 -7.16
C LEU A 116 11.74 8.00 -8.04
N ASP A 117 12.43 8.51 -9.06
CA ASP A 117 13.42 7.78 -9.84
C ASP A 117 14.76 8.52 -9.78
N HIS A 118 15.42 8.45 -8.62
CA HIS A 118 16.71 9.07 -8.41
C HIS A 118 17.83 8.05 -8.61
N GLN A 119 18.85 8.37 -9.39
CA GLN A 119 20.00 7.49 -9.65
C GLN A 119 20.75 7.00 -8.40
N LYS A 120 20.61 7.70 -7.26
CA LYS A 120 21.29 7.38 -5.99
C LYS A 120 20.39 6.60 -5.01
N LEU A 121 19.11 6.42 -5.36
CA LEU A 121 18.10 5.75 -4.56
C LEU A 121 17.53 4.52 -5.29
N GLN A 122 18.36 3.88 -6.13
CA GLN A 122 17.95 2.68 -6.85
C GLN A 122 17.85 1.50 -5.88
N ASP A 123 16.87 0.64 -6.11
CA ASP A 123 16.62 -0.58 -5.33
C ASP A 123 17.72 -1.64 -5.57
N GLY A 124 17.92 -2.53 -4.61
CA GLY A 124 18.80 -3.70 -4.70
C GLY A 124 19.60 -3.97 -3.43
N PHE A 125 19.87 -5.26 -3.17
CA PHE A 125 20.55 -5.74 -1.95
C PHE A 125 21.95 -5.16 -1.70
N HIS A 126 22.60 -4.59 -2.71
CA HIS A 126 23.95 -4.04 -2.63
C HIS A 126 23.97 -2.50 -2.72
N GLN A 127 22.82 -1.86 -2.87
CA GLN A 127 22.70 -0.41 -2.91
C GLN A 127 22.69 0.13 -1.48
N LYS A 128 23.39 1.26 -1.28
CA LYS A 128 23.29 2.03 -0.04
C LYS A 128 22.77 3.41 -0.39
N TRP A 129 21.64 3.77 0.20
CA TRP A 129 21.05 5.07 -0.02
C TRP A 129 21.75 6.13 0.83
N ASP A 130 21.92 7.30 0.23
CA ASP A 130 22.45 8.47 0.92
C ASP A 130 21.39 9.01 1.88
N HIS A 131 21.66 8.90 3.18
CA HIS A 131 20.73 9.36 4.22
C HIS A 131 20.50 10.87 4.20
N GLY A 132 21.49 11.67 3.76
CA GLY A 132 21.34 13.11 3.60
C GLY A 132 20.36 13.44 2.48
N LEU A 133 20.49 12.76 1.35
CA LEU A 133 19.56 12.89 0.23
C LEU A 133 18.14 12.44 0.59
N LEU A 134 17.98 11.33 1.31
CA LEU A 134 16.67 10.88 1.80
C LEU A 134 16.02 11.93 2.70
N ALA A 135 16.79 12.52 3.61
CA ALA A 135 16.30 13.57 4.51
C ALA A 135 15.90 14.84 3.72
N GLU A 136 16.70 15.24 2.73
CA GLU A 136 16.42 16.38 1.86
C GLU A 136 15.10 16.19 1.09
N LEU A 137 14.96 15.09 0.36
CA LEU A 137 13.75 14.79 -0.44
C LEU A 137 12.50 14.64 0.44
N THR A 138 12.65 14.02 1.62
CA THR A 138 11.54 13.94 2.59
C THR A 138 11.15 15.33 3.08
N MET A 139 12.13 16.17 3.42
CA MET A 139 11.89 17.53 3.90
C MET A 139 11.22 18.40 2.84
N GLU A 140 11.58 18.25 1.56
CA GLU A 140 10.88 18.92 0.45
C GLU A 140 9.39 18.57 0.43
N GLN A 141 9.03 17.29 0.60
CA GLN A 141 7.62 16.88 0.67
C GLN A 141 6.92 17.38 1.93
N ILE A 142 7.62 17.38 3.08
CA ILE A 142 7.07 17.92 4.34
C ILE A 142 6.67 19.38 4.18
N GLN A 143 7.54 20.18 3.57
CA GLN A 143 7.31 21.61 3.35
C GLN A 143 6.24 21.86 2.28
N LEU A 144 6.26 21.09 1.19
CA LEU A 144 5.30 21.25 0.09
C LEU A 144 3.84 21.02 0.54
N TRP A 145 3.63 20.04 1.42
CA TRP A 145 2.30 19.58 1.82
C TRP A 145 1.90 19.96 3.24
N ASP A 146 2.71 20.75 3.95
CA ASP A 146 2.48 21.14 5.35
C ASP A 146 2.20 19.91 6.22
N ILE A 147 3.12 18.95 6.19
CA ILE A 147 2.96 17.65 6.85
C ILE A 147 3.09 17.79 8.37
N ASP A 148 2.10 17.26 9.10
CA ASP A 148 2.08 17.22 10.57
C ASP A 148 2.73 15.97 11.15
N THR A 149 2.77 14.88 10.39
CA THR A 149 3.24 13.57 10.89
C THR A 149 3.85 12.76 9.76
N VAL A 150 5.04 12.21 9.99
CA VAL A 150 5.73 11.33 9.05
C VAL A 150 5.71 9.90 9.59
N MET A 151 5.33 8.94 8.76
CA MET A 151 5.39 7.52 9.06
C MET A 151 6.26 6.84 8.00
N THR A 152 7.08 5.88 8.42
CA THR A 152 7.93 5.11 7.52
C THR A 152 8.11 3.69 8.04
N SER A 153 8.40 2.75 7.15
CA SER A 153 8.75 1.38 7.53
C SER A 153 10.22 1.33 7.97
N SER A 154 10.48 0.77 9.14
CA SER A 154 11.85 0.46 9.54
C SER A 154 12.32 -0.75 8.72
N GLN A 155 13.32 -0.56 7.87
CA GLN A 155 14.01 -1.70 7.28
C GLN A 155 14.96 -2.29 8.33
N SER A 156 14.43 -3.11 9.22
CA SER A 156 15.26 -4.08 9.91
C SER A 156 14.50 -5.39 10.03
N SER A 157 15.21 -6.48 9.79
CA SER A 157 14.72 -7.83 10.07
C SER A 157 14.46 -8.06 11.58
N HIS A 158 14.61 -7.06 12.45
CA HIS A 158 14.58 -7.22 13.91
C HIS A 158 13.96 -6.09 14.76
N GLU A 159 13.44 -4.98 14.22
CA GLU A 159 12.88 -3.85 15.01
C GLU A 159 11.57 -3.32 14.41
N PRO A 160 10.53 -3.08 15.24
CA PRO A 160 9.23 -2.61 14.81
C PRO A 160 9.25 -1.15 14.31
N LEU A 161 8.24 -0.82 13.50
CA LEU A 161 7.92 0.49 12.92
C LEU A 161 8.35 1.67 13.79
N THR A 162 9.29 2.47 13.31
CA THR A 162 9.66 3.73 13.94
C THR A 162 8.73 4.83 13.45
N ILE A 163 7.82 5.29 14.32
CA ILE A 163 7.05 6.51 14.11
C ILE A 163 7.96 7.68 14.53
N MET A 164 8.38 8.50 13.58
CA MET A 164 9.12 9.73 13.85
C MET A 164 8.10 10.82 14.21
N TYR A 165 8.14 11.29 15.45
CA TYR A 165 7.31 12.40 15.94
C TYR A 165 7.93 13.76 15.61
#